data_AF-A0AAV5Q1X8-F1
#
_entry.id   AF-A0AAV5Q1X8-F1
#
_cell.length_a   1.000
_cell.length_b   1.000
_cell.length_c   1.000
_cell.angle_alpha   90.00
_cell.angle_beta   90.00
_cell.angle_gamma   90.00
#
_symmetry.space_group_name_H-M   'P 1'
#
loop_
_entity.id
_entity.type
_entity.pdbx_description
1 polymer ?
#
loop_
_entity_poly.entity_id
_entity_poly.type
_entity_poly.pdbx_seq_one_letter_code
_entity_poly.pdbx_strand_id
1 'polypeptide(L)'
;MISWLFGKQPTPQEQLRQNIRQLDRLQRSLDREKGNLQRQEKRLLTDIKKSAKENQTGTIKVQAKDLVRTRKQMVKFDKMKMQLQAISLRLQSVKSSHQMSQSMGQATKVLGQLNGMQGVGNLNQIGKVISNFQRSMDMIDQKGEMMDDALDDLMDDELEMEDQEEIDEIVSKVLDEVGINLNSQLETLPSNQEQLQQQQNRPLAAGKQPLAEGMDNDLEARLSSLKR
;
A
#
# COMPACT_ATOMS: atom_id res chain seq x y z
N MET A 1 8.07 8.44 58.46
CA MET A 1 6.79 7.94 57.90
C MET A 1 6.47 8.61 56.56
N ILE A 2 7.34 8.50 55.53
CA ILE A 2 7.08 9.08 54.19
C ILE A 2 7.20 8.02 53.07
N SER A 3 7.69 6.81 53.38
CA SER A 3 7.89 5.75 52.38
C SER A 3 6.61 5.03 51.90
N TRP A 4 5.44 5.34 52.46
CA TRP A 4 4.18 4.66 52.13
C TRP A 4 3.31 5.42 51.10
N LEU A 5 3.56 6.71 50.90
CA LEU A 5 2.82 7.58 49.96
C LEU A 5 3.42 7.63 48.55
N PHE A 6 4.69 7.22 48.40
CA PHE A 6 5.30 6.97 47.10
C PHE A 6 5.37 5.45 46.92
N GLY A 7 4.44 4.90 46.13
CA GLY A 7 4.44 3.47 45.79
C GLY A 7 5.85 2.98 45.48
N LYS A 8 6.22 1.83 46.05
CA LYS A 8 7.56 1.24 45.94
C LYS A 8 8.07 1.40 44.50
N GLN A 9 9.24 2.03 44.35
CA GLN A 9 9.89 2.15 43.04
C GLN A 9 10.01 0.73 42.46
N PRO A 10 9.49 0.48 41.25
CA PRO A 10 9.47 -0.86 40.68
C PRO A 10 10.90 -1.37 40.58
N THR A 11 11.11 -2.62 40.99
CA THR A 11 12.41 -3.27 40.88
C THR A 11 12.86 -3.34 39.41
N PRO A 12 14.18 -3.46 39.12
CA PRO A 12 14.64 -3.59 37.73
C PRO A 12 13.96 -4.74 36.96
N GLN A 13 13.60 -5.83 37.64
CA GLN A 13 12.85 -6.94 37.05
C GLN A 13 11.39 -6.59 36.74
N GLU A 14 10.73 -5.81 37.60
CA GLU A 14 9.37 -5.31 37.35
C GLU A 14 9.35 -4.28 36.21
N GLN A 15 10.34 -3.39 36.16
CA GLN A 15 10.53 -2.44 35.06
C GLN A 15 10.76 -3.19 33.74
N LEU A 16 11.57 -4.26 33.72
CA LEU A 16 11.79 -5.10 32.55
C LEU A 16 10.49 -5.71 32.04
N ARG A 17 9.71 -6.32 32.94
CA ARG A 17 8.40 -6.89 32.59
C ARG A 17 7.42 -5.84 32.08
N GLN A 18 7.43 -4.64 32.67
CA GLN A 18 6.60 -3.52 32.22
C GLN A 18 7.02 -3.05 30.82
N ASN A 19 8.31 -2.94 30.57
CA ASN A 19 8.88 -2.50 29.30
C ASN A 19 8.56 -3.50 28.17
N ILE A 20 8.73 -4.80 28.42
CA ILE A 20 8.33 -5.86 27.47
C ILE A 20 6.83 -5.77 27.15
N ARG A 21 5.97 -5.61 28.17
CA ARG A 21 4.52 -5.45 27.95
C ARG A 21 4.17 -4.20 27.14
N GLN A 22 4.92 -3.12 27.31
CA GLN A 22 4.73 -1.90 26.51
C GLN A 22 5.12 -2.15 25.05
N LEU A 23 6.27 -2.79 24.80
CA LEU A 23 6.68 -3.17 23.44
C LEU A 23 5.65 -4.08 22.76
N ASP A 24 5.11 -5.08 23.46
CA ASP A 24 4.07 -5.96 22.92
C ASP A 24 2.79 -5.20 22.56
N ARG A 25 2.39 -4.22 23.36
CA ARG A 25 1.24 -3.35 23.04
C ARG A 25 1.48 -2.53 21.80
N LEU A 26 2.70 -2.00 21.63
CA LEU A 26 3.10 -1.23 20.46
C LEU A 26 3.09 -2.09 19.21
N GLN A 27 3.67 -3.29 19.25
CA GLN A 27 3.62 -4.24 18.13
C GLN A 27 2.18 -4.50 17.68
N ARG A 28 1.26 -4.77 18.63
CA ARG A 28 -0.17 -4.95 18.30
C ARG A 28 -0.81 -3.68 17.74
N SER A 29 -0.34 -2.50 18.14
CA SER A 29 -0.83 -1.24 17.60
C SER A 29 -0.34 -1.01 16.17
N LEU A 30 0.91 -1.34 15.88
CA LEU A 30 1.45 -1.32 14.52
C LEU A 30 0.67 -2.29 13.62
N ASP A 31 0.35 -3.50 14.11
CA ASP A 31 -0.47 -4.47 13.36
C ASP A 31 -1.88 -3.94 13.04
N ARG A 32 -2.52 -3.23 13.98
CA ARG A 32 -3.82 -2.60 13.74
C ARG A 32 -3.73 -1.51 12.67
N GLU A 33 -2.71 -0.65 12.74
CA GLU A 33 -2.52 0.40 11.73
C GLU A 33 -2.19 -0.17 10.36
N LYS A 34 -1.35 -1.20 10.28
CA LYS A 34 -1.12 -1.94 9.04
C LYS A 34 -2.43 -2.48 8.48
N GLY A 35 -3.29 -3.07 9.33
CA GLY A 35 -4.62 -3.52 8.91
C GLY A 35 -5.52 -2.39 8.38
N ASN A 36 -5.37 -1.16 8.89
CA ASN A 36 -6.06 0.02 8.36
C ASN A 36 -5.54 0.39 6.97
N LEU A 37 -4.21 0.44 6.81
CA LEU A 37 -3.54 0.72 5.53
C LEU A 37 -3.89 -0.31 4.45
N GLN A 38 -3.96 -1.60 4.80
CA GLN A 38 -4.40 -2.65 3.87
C GLN A 38 -5.84 -2.44 3.37
N ARG A 39 -6.73 -1.92 4.23
CA ARG A 39 -8.09 -1.57 3.79
C ARG A 39 -8.10 -0.34 2.89
N GLN A 40 -7.24 0.64 3.17
CA GLN A 40 -7.05 1.81 2.31
C GLN A 40 -6.47 1.42 0.94
N GLU A 41 -5.48 0.54 0.90
CA GLU A 41 -4.90 -0.01 -0.33
C GLU A 41 -5.98 -0.66 -1.21
N LYS A 42 -6.83 -1.50 -0.62
CA LYS A 42 -7.95 -2.14 -1.35
C LYS A 42 -8.95 -1.12 -1.91
N ARG A 43 -9.22 -0.04 -1.17
CA ARG A 43 -10.08 1.06 -1.65
C ARG A 43 -9.43 1.80 -2.81
N LEU A 44 -8.17 2.19 -2.68
CA LEU A 44 -7.39 2.83 -3.75
C LEU A 44 -7.35 1.98 -5.01
N LEU A 45 -7.13 0.66 -4.90
CA LEU A 45 -7.20 -0.25 -6.06
C LEU A 45 -8.57 -0.23 -6.75
N THR A 46 -9.65 -0.18 -5.97
CA THR A 46 -11.01 -0.11 -6.52
C THR A 46 -11.26 1.24 -7.21
N ASP A 47 -10.79 2.33 -6.61
CA ASP A 47 -10.93 3.68 -7.14
C ASP A 47 -10.11 3.87 -8.42
N ILE A 48 -8.88 3.38 -8.47
CA ILE A 48 -8.03 3.39 -9.68
C ILE A 48 -8.73 2.63 -10.82
N LYS A 49 -9.27 1.44 -10.54
CA LYS A 49 -10.03 0.67 -11.56
C LYS A 49 -11.27 1.41 -12.05
N LYS A 50 -11.94 2.17 -11.17
CA LYS A 50 -13.09 3.00 -11.56
C LYS A 50 -12.66 4.18 -12.43
N SER A 51 -11.64 4.93 -12.02
CA SER A 51 -11.10 6.06 -12.78
C SER A 51 -10.49 5.64 -14.12
N ALA A 52 -9.94 4.42 -14.21
CA ALA A 52 -9.50 3.81 -15.47
C ALA A 52 -10.65 3.57 -16.45
N LYS A 53 -11.82 3.10 -16.00
CA LYS A 53 -13.02 2.97 -16.85
C LYS A 53 -13.55 4.32 -17.34
N GLU A 54 -13.40 5.36 -16.53
CA GLU A 54 -13.79 6.73 -16.87
C GLU A 54 -12.72 7.45 -17.72
N ASN A 55 -11.61 6.79 -18.06
CA ASN A 55 -10.49 7.30 -18.85
C ASN A 55 -9.87 8.61 -18.29
N GLN A 56 -9.84 8.74 -16.97
CA GLN A 56 -9.31 9.91 -16.26
C GLN A 56 -7.83 9.73 -15.90
N THR A 57 -6.95 9.87 -16.88
CA THR A 57 -5.50 9.62 -16.73
C THR A 57 -4.83 10.45 -15.63
N GLY A 58 -5.22 11.71 -15.44
CA GLY A 58 -4.68 12.57 -14.37
C GLY A 58 -5.04 12.06 -12.97
N THR A 59 -6.30 11.64 -12.76
CA THR A 59 -6.78 11.08 -11.48
C THR A 59 -6.09 9.76 -11.17
N ILE A 60 -5.92 8.90 -12.18
CA ILE A 60 -5.26 7.59 -12.05
C ILE A 60 -3.82 7.75 -11.56
N LYS A 61 -3.06 8.72 -12.10
CA LYS A 61 -1.67 8.97 -11.66
C LYS A 61 -1.58 9.38 -10.20
N VAL A 62 -2.46 10.27 -9.74
CA VAL A 62 -2.48 10.71 -8.33
C VAL A 62 -2.85 9.55 -7.41
N GLN A 63 -3.89 8.79 -7.74
CA GLN A 63 -4.30 7.63 -6.96
C GLN A 63 -3.24 6.52 -6.95
N ALA A 64 -2.53 6.31 -8.05
CA ALA A 64 -1.41 5.37 -8.13
C ALA A 64 -0.24 5.79 -7.23
N LYS A 65 0.09 7.09 -7.19
CA LYS A 65 1.07 7.63 -6.24
C LYS A 65 0.66 7.37 -4.79
N ASP A 66 -0.60 7.58 -4.44
CA ASP A 66 -1.13 7.29 -3.11
C ASP A 66 -1.08 5.79 -2.78
N LEU A 67 -1.30 4.93 -3.78
CA LEU A 67 -1.20 3.48 -3.63
C LEU A 67 0.24 3.04 -3.31
N VAL A 68 1.22 3.52 -4.08
CA VAL A 68 2.66 3.23 -3.84
C VAL A 68 3.07 3.71 -2.46
N ARG A 69 2.70 4.95 -2.10
CA ARG A 69 2.96 5.50 -0.76
C ARG A 69 2.37 4.63 0.36
N THR A 70 1.13 4.17 0.18
CA THR A 70 0.46 3.29 1.15
C THR A 70 1.20 1.95 1.29
N ARG A 71 1.67 1.37 0.18
CA ARG A 71 2.46 0.13 0.19
C ARG A 71 3.79 0.29 0.91
N LYS A 72 4.53 1.36 0.61
CA LYS A 72 5.78 1.69 1.31
C LYS A 72 5.56 1.86 2.81
N GLN A 73 4.49 2.54 3.20
CA GLN A 73 4.13 2.68 4.62
C GLN A 73 3.91 1.31 5.26
N MET A 74 3.17 0.39 4.63
CA MET A 74 2.99 -0.97 5.16
C MET A 74 4.31 -1.71 5.37
N VAL A 75 5.25 -1.61 4.43
CA VAL A 75 6.60 -2.20 4.56
C VAL A 75 7.36 -1.56 5.72
N LYS A 76 7.28 -0.23 5.88
CA LYS A 76 7.87 0.49 7.00
C LYS A 76 7.29 0.04 8.36
N PHE A 77 5.99 -0.23 8.43
CA PHE A 77 5.34 -0.83 9.60
C PHE A 77 5.88 -2.23 9.93
N ASP A 78 6.12 -3.06 8.92
CA ASP A 78 6.72 -4.39 9.11
C ASP A 78 8.17 -4.30 9.62
N LYS A 79 8.99 -3.43 9.02
CA LYS A 79 10.37 -3.20 9.48
C LYS A 79 10.40 -2.76 10.95
N MET A 80 9.59 -1.79 11.35
CA MET A 80 9.51 -1.34 12.74
C MET A 80 9.02 -2.43 13.70
N LYS A 81 8.04 -3.25 13.28
CA LYS A 81 7.58 -4.39 14.09
C LYS A 81 8.71 -5.36 14.35
N MET A 82 9.48 -5.73 13.33
CA MET A 82 10.64 -6.60 13.47
C MET A 82 11.69 -6.00 14.41
N GLN A 83 11.96 -4.70 14.32
CA GLN A 83 12.88 -4.00 15.22
C GLN A 83 12.38 -4.04 16.68
N LEU A 84 11.10 -3.78 16.94
CA LEU A 84 10.52 -3.89 18.28
C LEU A 84 10.55 -5.33 18.81
N GLN A 85 10.39 -6.33 17.94
CA GLN A 85 10.50 -7.74 18.29
C GLN A 85 11.94 -8.10 18.68
N ALA A 86 12.93 -7.67 17.89
CA ALA A 86 14.34 -7.85 18.20
C ALA A 86 14.71 -7.21 19.55
N ILE A 87 14.21 -6.00 19.81
CA ILE A 87 14.37 -5.31 21.09
C ILE A 87 13.74 -6.10 22.24
N SER A 88 12.51 -6.60 22.07
CA SER A 88 11.82 -7.41 23.09
C SER A 88 12.62 -8.68 23.42
N LEU A 89 13.13 -9.38 22.41
CA LEU A 89 13.98 -10.57 22.59
C LEU A 89 15.29 -10.24 23.30
N ARG A 90 15.95 -9.13 22.93
CA ARG A 90 17.19 -8.69 23.58
C ARG A 90 16.95 -8.33 25.04
N LEU A 91 15.86 -7.61 25.35
CA LEU A 91 15.46 -7.33 26.72
C LEU A 91 15.19 -8.60 27.54
N GLN A 92 14.57 -9.63 26.94
CA GLN A 92 14.38 -10.93 27.59
C GLN A 92 15.71 -11.65 27.87
N SER A 93 16.75 -11.43 27.05
CA SER A 93 18.08 -12.04 27.25
C SER A 93 18.93 -11.38 28.35
N VAL A 94 18.59 -10.17 28.82
CA VAL A 94 19.33 -9.49 29.89
C VAL A 94 19.08 -10.20 31.23
N LYS A 95 20.05 -11.01 31.67
CA LYS A 95 19.96 -11.79 32.92
C LYS A 95 20.70 -11.17 34.11
N SER A 96 21.72 -10.33 33.91
CA SER A 96 22.53 -9.79 35.02
C SER A 96 21.88 -8.57 35.67
N SER A 97 21.86 -8.52 37.02
CA SER A 97 21.22 -7.43 37.77
C SER A 97 21.83 -6.05 37.49
N HIS A 98 23.13 -5.97 37.18
CA HIS A 98 23.83 -4.72 36.92
C HIS A 98 23.50 -4.17 35.52
N GLN A 99 23.59 -5.01 34.48
CA GLN A 99 23.17 -4.63 33.14
C GLN A 99 21.67 -4.33 33.10
N MET A 100 20.86 -5.10 33.83
CA MET A 100 19.43 -4.84 33.94
C MET A 100 19.16 -3.45 34.51
N SER A 101 19.83 -3.03 35.59
CA SER A 101 19.61 -1.69 36.15
C SER A 101 20.01 -0.55 35.20
N GLN A 102 21.07 -0.72 34.41
CA GLN A 102 21.50 0.28 33.42
C GLN A 102 20.59 0.29 32.18
N SER A 103 20.26 -0.89 31.63
CA SER A 103 19.32 -1.05 30.51
C SER A 103 17.94 -0.54 30.87
N MET A 104 17.47 -0.77 32.09
CA MET A 104 16.15 -0.33 32.52
C MET A 104 16.04 1.18 32.60
N GLY A 105 17.06 1.87 33.12
CA GLY A 105 17.06 3.34 33.19
C GLY A 105 16.90 4.01 31.82
N GLN A 106 17.51 3.44 30.78
CA GLN A 106 17.39 3.95 29.41
C GLN A 106 16.09 3.49 28.73
N ALA A 107 15.72 2.21 28.90
CA ALA A 107 14.48 1.66 28.38
C ALA A 107 13.25 2.42 28.89
N THR A 108 13.21 2.77 30.18
CA THR A 108 12.10 3.49 30.79
C THR A 108 11.99 4.94 30.30
N LYS A 109 13.11 5.62 29.97
CA LYS A 109 13.06 6.96 29.35
C LYS A 109 12.47 6.90 27.94
N VAL A 110 12.98 5.96 27.13
CA VAL A 110 12.52 5.70 25.76
C VAL A 110 11.03 5.36 25.73
N LEU A 111 10.62 4.42 26.58
CA LEU A 111 9.23 3.99 26.65
C LEU A 111 8.31 5.04 27.32
N GLY A 112 8.85 5.88 28.19
CA GLY A 112 8.15 7.05 28.73
C GLY A 112 7.83 8.07 27.64
N GLN A 113 8.78 8.36 26.75
CA GLN A 113 8.55 9.20 25.56
C GLN A 113 7.48 8.61 24.65
N LEU A 114 7.51 7.28 24.47
CA LEU A 114 6.56 6.57 23.62
C LEU A 114 5.14 6.47 24.24
N ASN A 115 5.03 6.42 25.57
CA ASN A 115 3.75 6.43 26.29
C ASN A 115 3.07 7.81 26.27
N GLY A 116 3.84 8.89 26.33
CA GLY A 116 3.33 10.26 26.17
C GLY A 116 2.79 10.55 24.76
N MET A 117 3.21 9.76 23.77
CA MET A 117 2.74 9.82 22.39
C MET A 117 1.56 8.86 22.17
N GLN A 118 0.47 9.00 22.95
CA GLN A 118 -0.75 8.24 22.76
C GLN A 118 -1.30 8.42 21.33
N GLY A 119 -0.87 7.56 20.42
CA GLY A 119 -1.22 7.58 19.00
C GLY A 119 -0.05 7.13 18.14
N VAL A 120 -0.27 6.09 17.32
CA VAL A 120 0.68 5.60 16.31
C VAL A 120 0.88 6.62 15.16
N GLY A 121 0.25 7.81 15.24
CA GLY A 121 0.27 8.84 14.20
C GLY A 121 1.64 9.46 13.92
N ASN A 122 2.62 9.31 14.82
CA ASN A 122 3.97 9.86 14.62
C ASN A 122 4.98 8.75 14.31
N LEU A 123 4.85 8.16 13.11
CA LEU A 123 5.76 7.16 12.54
C LEU A 123 7.24 7.50 12.74
N ASN A 124 7.60 8.76 12.43
CA ASN A 124 8.97 9.26 12.54
C ASN A 124 9.48 9.30 13.98
N GLN A 125 8.60 9.50 14.94
CA GLN A 125 8.97 9.53 16.35
C GLN A 125 9.14 8.11 16.89
N ILE A 126 8.29 7.15 16.49
CA ILE A 126 8.48 5.74 16.85
C ILE A 126 9.81 5.22 16.29
N GLY A 127 10.13 5.52 15.03
CA GLY A 127 11.43 5.18 14.42
C GLY A 127 12.62 5.74 15.20
N LYS A 128 12.58 7.04 15.56
CA LYS A 128 13.62 7.67 16.40
C LYS A 128 13.77 7.00 17.76
N VAL A 129 12.65 6.62 18.38
CA VAL A 129 12.66 5.98 19.70
C VAL A 129 13.26 4.56 19.60
N ILE A 130 12.94 3.81 18.55
CA ILE A 130 13.56 2.50 18.26
C ILE A 130 15.07 2.65 18.04
N SER A 131 15.50 3.60 17.21
CA SER A 131 16.91 3.86 16.91
C SER A 131 17.70 4.29 18.16
N ASN A 132 17.14 5.21 18.95
CA ASN A 132 17.75 5.63 20.21
C ASN A 132 17.85 4.47 21.22
N PHE A 133 16.86 3.57 21.23
CA PHE A 133 16.89 2.39 22.07
C PHE A 133 17.96 1.41 21.62
N GLN A 134 18.07 1.14 20.31
CA GLN A 134 19.13 0.29 19.74
C GLN A 134 20.51 0.83 20.14
N ARG A 135 20.77 2.12 19.90
CA ARG A 135 22.03 2.76 20.28
C ARG A 135 22.31 2.68 21.79
N SER A 136 21.28 2.86 22.61
CA SER A 136 21.42 2.74 24.07
C SER A 136 21.72 1.31 24.52
N MET A 137 21.16 0.32 23.83
CA MET A 137 21.39 -1.10 24.12
C MET A 137 22.77 -1.55 23.62
N ASP A 138 23.22 -1.04 22.46
CA ASP A 138 24.55 -1.31 21.90
C ASP A 138 25.66 -0.74 22.78
N MET A 139 25.44 0.43 23.41
CA MET A 139 26.36 0.95 24.43
C MET A 139 26.48 0.03 25.66
N ILE A 140 25.45 -0.74 25.98
CA ILE A 140 25.45 -1.67 27.13
C ILE A 140 26.14 -3.01 26.77
N ASP A 141 26.12 -3.37 25.49
CA ASP A 141 26.78 -4.57 24.94
C ASP A 141 28.21 -4.28 24.40
N GLN A 142 28.88 -3.18 24.80
CA GLN A 142 30.29 -2.92 24.44
C GLN A 142 31.28 -3.92 25.10
N LYS A 143 31.22 -5.16 24.60
CA LYS A 143 32.32 -6.07 24.31
C LYS A 143 31.96 -6.77 22.98
N GLY A 144 32.43 -6.21 21.87
CA GLY A 144 32.37 -6.86 20.56
C GLY A 144 31.96 -5.89 19.45
N GLU A 145 32.97 -5.40 18.75
CA GLU A 145 32.98 -4.63 17.51
C GLU A 145 31.85 -4.97 16.50
N MET A 146 31.44 -3.95 15.71
CA MET A 146 30.50 -3.94 14.57
C MET A 146 29.06 -3.50 14.88
N MET A 147 28.73 -2.24 14.58
CA MET A 147 27.38 -1.84 14.14
C MET A 147 27.42 -0.43 13.51
N ASP A 148 27.95 -0.30 12.29
CA ASP A 148 27.86 0.95 11.51
C ASP A 148 27.12 0.76 10.17
N ASP A 149 26.98 -0.49 9.67
CA ASP A 149 26.42 -0.74 8.33
C ASP A 149 24.88 -0.88 8.27
N ALA A 150 24.19 -1.02 9.41
CA ALA A 150 22.72 -1.19 9.44
C ALA A 150 21.95 0.13 9.68
N LEU A 151 22.65 1.22 10.00
CA LEU A 151 22.04 2.52 10.26
C LEU A 151 21.99 3.40 9.00
N ASP A 152 22.87 3.16 8.03
CA ASP A 152 22.96 3.92 6.77
C ASP A 152 21.78 3.61 5.83
N ASP A 153 21.23 2.40 5.92
CA ASP A 153 20.07 1.92 5.13
C ASP A 153 18.72 2.55 5.56
N LEU A 154 18.74 3.42 6.57
CA LEU A 154 17.57 4.19 7.06
C LEU A 154 17.63 5.68 6.72
N MET A 155 18.77 6.16 6.21
CA MET A 155 18.90 7.53 5.70
C MET A 155 18.66 7.63 4.19
N ASP A 156 18.48 6.52 3.48
CA ASP A 156 18.11 6.49 2.06
C ASP A 156 16.60 6.72 1.81
N ASP A 157 15.89 7.30 2.80
CA ASP A 157 14.47 7.73 2.71
C ASP A 157 14.29 8.95 1.76
N GLU A 158 15.29 9.31 0.93
CA GLU A 158 15.27 10.43 -0.03
C GLU A 158 14.97 9.99 -1.50
N LEU A 159 14.47 8.78 -1.68
CA LEU A 159 13.97 8.29 -2.97
C LEU A 159 12.51 8.71 -3.23
N GLU A 160 12.26 10.01 -3.32
CA GLU A 160 11.03 10.52 -3.97
C GLU A 160 11.14 10.51 -5.51
N MET A 161 12.35 10.31 -6.06
CA MET A 161 12.62 10.31 -7.50
C MET A 161 12.59 8.92 -8.18
N GLU A 162 12.79 7.82 -7.44
CA GLU A 162 12.71 6.45 -8.01
C GLU A 162 11.28 5.93 -8.19
N ASP A 163 10.28 6.59 -7.60
CA ASP A 163 8.90 6.08 -7.59
C ASP A 163 8.15 6.34 -8.88
N GLN A 164 8.65 7.21 -9.75
CA GLN A 164 7.91 7.60 -10.95
C GLN A 164 7.77 6.42 -11.92
N GLU A 165 8.82 5.58 -12.03
CA GLU A 165 8.78 4.37 -12.86
C GLU A 165 7.83 3.30 -12.30
N GLU A 166 7.86 3.07 -10.98
CA GLU A 166 6.92 2.14 -10.32
C GLU A 166 5.46 2.60 -10.48
N ILE A 167 5.23 3.92 -10.34
CA ILE A 167 3.90 4.52 -10.54
C ILE A 167 3.44 4.30 -11.98
N ASP A 168 4.27 4.65 -12.97
CA ASP A 168 3.89 4.53 -14.39
C ASP A 168 3.66 3.06 -14.78
N GLU A 169 4.44 2.11 -14.24
CA GLU A 169 4.22 0.68 -14.44
C GLU A 169 2.88 0.20 -13.85
N ILE A 170 2.54 0.63 -12.62
CA ILE A 170 1.25 0.31 -12.00
C ILE A 170 0.09 0.88 -12.82
N VAL A 171 0.23 2.11 -13.30
CA VAL A 171 -0.79 2.76 -14.14
C VAL A 171 -0.97 1.97 -15.44
N SER A 172 0.11 1.61 -16.13
CA SER A 172 0.05 0.78 -17.35
C SER A 172 -0.66 -0.55 -17.09
N LYS A 173 -0.25 -1.29 -16.04
CA LYS A 173 -0.85 -2.57 -15.68
C LYS A 173 -2.36 -2.48 -15.43
N VAL A 174 -2.83 -1.43 -14.74
CA VAL A 174 -4.26 -1.27 -14.48
C VAL A 174 -5.03 -0.86 -15.74
N LEU A 175 -4.44 -0.03 -16.60
CA LEU A 175 -5.05 0.34 -17.89
C LEU A 175 -5.17 -0.89 -18.81
N ASP A 176 -4.13 -1.73 -18.86
CA ASP A 176 -4.15 -2.98 -19.63
C ASP A 176 -5.19 -3.96 -19.09
N GLU A 177 -5.27 -4.14 -17.75
CA GLU A 177 -6.27 -5.01 -17.11
C GLU A 177 -7.71 -4.55 -17.43
N VAL A 178 -7.96 -3.24 -17.43
CA VAL A 178 -9.29 -2.67 -17.76
C VAL A 178 -9.59 -2.75 -19.25
N GLY A 179 -8.60 -2.51 -20.12
CA GLY A 179 -8.74 -2.63 -21.58
C GLY A 179 -9.05 -4.06 -22.03
N ILE A 180 -8.41 -5.06 -21.42
CA ILE A 180 -8.70 -6.48 -21.68
C ILE A 180 -10.10 -6.85 -21.17
N ASN A 181 -10.51 -6.38 -19.97
CA ASN A 181 -11.85 -6.64 -19.45
C ASN A 181 -12.96 -6.06 -20.35
N LEU A 182 -12.80 -4.83 -20.86
CA LEU A 182 -13.76 -4.22 -21.78
C LEU A 182 -13.87 -5.02 -23.10
N ASN A 183 -12.74 -5.39 -23.69
CA ASN A 183 -12.74 -6.21 -24.93
C ASN A 183 -13.36 -7.59 -24.71
N SER A 184 -13.08 -8.26 -23.58
CA SER A 184 -13.69 -9.55 -23.26
C SER A 184 -15.21 -9.44 -23.06
N GLN A 185 -15.71 -8.35 -22.46
CA GLN A 185 -17.14 -8.13 -22.32
C GLN A 185 -17.81 -7.83 -23.67
N LEU A 186 -17.13 -7.09 -24.55
CA LEU A 186 -17.62 -6.79 -25.90
C LEU A 186 -17.63 -8.03 -26.81
N GLU A 187 -16.66 -8.94 -26.71
CA GLU A 187 -16.65 -10.22 -27.44
C GLU A 187 -17.76 -11.17 -26.99
N THR A 188 -18.19 -11.10 -25.72
CA THR A 188 -19.29 -11.93 -25.20
C THR A 188 -20.69 -11.40 -25.52
N LEU A 189 -20.82 -10.19 -26.07
CA LEU A 189 -22.11 -9.73 -26.58
C LEU A 189 -22.41 -10.48 -27.88
N PRO A 190 -23.50 -11.27 -27.97
CA PRO A 190 -23.86 -11.93 -29.21
C PRO A 190 -24.08 -10.85 -30.26
N SER A 191 -23.15 -10.81 -31.23
CA SER A 191 -23.27 -9.94 -32.40
C SER A 191 -24.56 -10.33 -33.11
N ASN A 192 -25.59 -9.51 -32.98
CA ASN A 192 -26.91 -9.72 -33.58
C ASN A 192 -26.88 -9.55 -35.13
N GLN A 193 -25.74 -9.82 -35.77
CA GLN A 193 -25.55 -9.78 -37.21
C GLN A 193 -26.19 -10.97 -37.94
N GLU A 194 -26.61 -12.02 -37.24
CA GLU A 194 -27.28 -13.17 -37.87
C GLU A 194 -28.76 -12.92 -38.22
N GLN A 195 -29.39 -11.86 -37.71
CA GLN A 195 -30.78 -11.52 -38.07
C GLN A 195 -30.92 -10.74 -39.39
N LEU A 196 -29.82 -10.31 -40.01
CA LEU A 196 -29.84 -9.64 -41.32
C LEU A 196 -29.59 -10.60 -42.50
N GLN A 197 -29.19 -11.86 -42.26
CA GLN A 197 -28.90 -12.82 -43.33
C GLN A 197 -30.03 -13.82 -43.64
N GLN A 198 -31.08 -13.91 -42.81
CA GLN A 198 -32.16 -14.88 -43.02
C GLN A 198 -33.27 -14.45 -43.99
N GLN A 199 -33.19 -13.26 -44.60
CA GLN A 199 -34.14 -12.86 -45.65
C GLN A 199 -33.65 -13.11 -47.09
N GLN A 200 -32.49 -13.76 -47.28
CA GLN A 200 -31.86 -13.88 -48.61
C GLN A 200 -31.83 -15.30 -49.22
N ASN A 201 -32.45 -16.31 -48.61
CA ASN A 201 -32.54 -17.65 -49.19
C ASN A 201 -33.99 -18.10 -49.42
N ARG A 202 -34.54 -17.70 -50.58
CA ARG A 202 -35.63 -18.41 -51.25
C ARG A 202 -35.16 -18.75 -52.69
N PRO A 203 -35.22 -20.01 -53.13
CA PRO A 203 -34.70 -20.40 -54.45
C PRO A 203 -35.60 -19.86 -55.57
N LEU A 204 -34.97 -19.24 -56.58
CA LEU A 204 -35.63 -18.77 -57.80
C LEU A 204 -35.98 -19.96 -58.71
N ALA A 205 -37.26 -20.08 -59.05
CA ALA A 205 -37.73 -20.76 -60.26
C ALA A 205 -38.32 -19.71 -61.22
N ALA A 206 -37.72 -19.63 -62.41
CA ALA A 206 -38.20 -19.13 -63.69
C ALA A 206 -39.25 -17.98 -63.73
N GLY A 207 -38.84 -16.80 -64.23
CA GLY A 207 -39.77 -15.77 -64.71
C GLY A 207 -39.07 -14.45 -65.09
N LYS A 208 -39.31 -13.99 -66.33
CA LYS A 208 -38.72 -12.81 -67.01
C LYS A 208 -39.01 -11.45 -66.32
N GLN A 209 -38.00 -10.55 -66.23
CA GLN A 209 -37.97 -9.11 -66.61
C GLN A 209 -36.92 -8.29 -65.81
N PRO A 210 -36.33 -7.22 -66.40
CA PRO A 210 -35.11 -6.58 -65.89
C PRO A 210 -35.39 -5.52 -64.82
N LEU A 211 -34.60 -5.51 -63.75
CA LEU A 211 -34.67 -4.57 -62.62
C LEU A 211 -33.28 -3.96 -62.37
N ALA A 212 -32.78 -3.20 -63.34
CA ALA A 212 -31.48 -2.53 -63.29
C ALA A 212 -31.59 -1.00 -63.42
N GLU A 213 -32.62 -0.37 -62.83
CA GLU A 213 -32.81 1.10 -62.88
C GLU A 213 -33.05 1.76 -61.50
N GLY A 214 -33.02 0.99 -60.40
CA GLY A 214 -33.40 1.50 -59.08
C GLY A 214 -32.26 2.03 -58.21
N MET A 215 -31.00 1.66 -58.48
CA MET A 215 -29.88 1.94 -57.56
C MET A 215 -29.06 3.17 -57.98
N ASP A 216 -28.99 3.49 -59.26
CA ASP A 216 -28.24 4.66 -59.76
C ASP A 216 -29.00 5.97 -59.49
N ASN A 217 -30.33 5.96 -59.57
CA ASN A 217 -31.17 7.12 -59.30
C ASN A 217 -31.08 7.63 -57.84
N ASP A 218 -30.92 6.74 -56.85
CA ASP A 218 -30.80 7.13 -55.44
C ASP A 218 -29.41 7.70 -55.11
N LEU A 219 -28.38 7.30 -55.87
CA LEU A 219 -27.02 7.84 -55.76
C LEU A 219 -26.90 9.21 -56.43
N GLU A 220 -27.52 9.41 -57.60
CA GLU A 220 -27.55 10.72 -58.27
C GLU A 220 -28.34 11.77 -57.48
N ALA A 221 -29.45 11.38 -56.85
CA ALA A 221 -30.23 12.25 -55.97
C ALA A 221 -29.40 12.74 -54.77
N ARG A 222 -28.60 11.86 -54.16
CA ARG A 222 -27.70 12.20 -53.04
C ARG A 222 -26.51 13.06 -53.48
N LEU A 223 -26.00 12.88 -54.70
CA LEU A 223 -24.93 13.72 -55.25
C LEU A 223 -25.40 15.15 -55.54
N SER A 224 -26.66 15.32 -55.96
CA SER A 224 -27.22 16.65 -56.25
C SER A 224 -27.47 17.50 -55.00
N SER A 225 -27.80 16.89 -53.87
CA SER A 225 -28.06 17.59 -52.61
C SER A 225 -26.79 18.10 -51.92
N LEU A 226 -25.62 17.57 -52.32
CA LEU A 226 -24.29 18.01 -51.84
C LEU A 226 -23.69 19.15 -52.68
N LYS A 227 -24.29 19.50 -53.83
CA LYS A 227 -23.79 20.52 -54.76
C LYS A 227 -24.53 21.86 -54.69
N ARG A 228 -25.30 22.14 -53.63
CA ARG A 228 -26.01 23.40 -53.45
C ARG A 228 -25.49 24.21 -52.28
#